data_AF-A0AAN8FN45-F1
#
_entry.id   AF-A0AAN8FN45-F1
#
_cell.length_a   1.000
_cell.length_b   1.000
_cell.length_c   1.000
_cell.angle_alpha   90.00
_cell.angle_beta   90.00
_cell.angle_gamma   90.00
#
_symmetry.space_group_name_H-M   'P 1'
#
loop_
_entity.id
_entity.type
_entity.pdbx_description
1 polymer ?
#
loop_
_entity_poly.entity_id
_entity_poly.type
_entity_poly.pdbx_seq_one_letter_code
_entity_poly.pdbx_strand_id
1 'polypeptide(L)'
;MTSAIRIIALICCFIALTDSYTCKITVRVTSKTAKKFKALVIIPALGVQSLPMVFEGKGTKKVKVDGEDCGKKPWMVRTFKWKQNAWAPAKNITAKYQGNGWIRMVVGDDLVPRPMDRFGVACFEGTCG
;
A
#
# COMPACT_ATOMS: atom_id res chain seq x y z
N MET A 1 -45.33 -18.03 3.14
CA MET A 1 -44.24 -18.03 2.14
C MET A 1 -43.36 -16.78 2.15
N THR A 2 -43.66 -15.73 2.93
CA THR A 2 -42.93 -14.45 2.93
C THR A 2 -41.78 -14.35 3.94
N SER A 3 -41.89 -15.00 5.11
CA SER A 3 -40.85 -14.92 6.15
C SER A 3 -39.56 -15.67 5.78
N ALA A 4 -39.66 -16.83 5.13
CA ALA A 4 -38.49 -17.62 4.71
C ALA A 4 -37.65 -16.86 3.67
N ILE A 5 -38.28 -16.18 2.71
CA ILE A 5 -37.59 -15.37 1.69
C ILE A 5 -36.85 -14.19 2.34
N ARG A 6 -37.45 -13.55 3.36
CA ARG A 6 -36.80 -12.46 4.11
C ARG A 6 -35.59 -12.94 4.92
N ILE A 7 -35.68 -14.12 5.53
CA ILE A 7 -34.58 -14.74 6.27
C ILE A 7 -33.44 -15.12 5.32
N ILE A 8 -33.76 -15.71 4.17
CA ILE A 8 -32.76 -16.07 3.14
C ILE A 8 -32.07 -14.81 2.60
N ALA A 9 -32.82 -13.74 2.31
CA ALA A 9 -32.25 -12.47 1.86
C ALA A 9 -31.30 -11.86 2.92
N LEU A 10 -31.67 -11.92 4.20
CA LEU A 10 -30.80 -11.49 5.30
C LEU A 10 -29.52 -12.33 5.40
N ILE A 11 -29.63 -13.66 5.32
CA ILE A 11 -28.48 -14.58 5.37
C ILE A 11 -27.53 -14.31 4.18
N CYS A 12 -28.05 -14.12 2.97
CA CYS A 12 -27.22 -13.77 1.81
C CYS A 12 -26.49 -12.43 1.98
N CYS A 13 -27.14 -11.41 2.56
CA CYS A 13 -26.48 -10.15 2.90
C CYS A 13 -25.37 -10.34 3.94
N PHE A 14 -25.57 -11.21 4.94
CA PHE A 14 -24.54 -11.50 5.94
C PHE A 14 -23.35 -12.26 5.36
N ILE A 15 -23.57 -13.22 4.46
CA ILE A 15 -22.47 -13.96 3.80
C ILE A 15 -21.63 -13.03 2.92
N ALA A 16 -22.26 -12.12 2.19
CA ALA A 16 -21.55 -11.12 1.37
C ALA A 16 -20.67 -10.15 2.19
N LEU A 17 -20.92 -10.01 3.49
CA LEU A 17 -20.08 -9.22 4.40
C LEU A 17 -18.88 -10.00 4.94
N THR A 18 -18.87 -11.33 4.81
CA THR A 18 -17.81 -12.21 5.32
C THR A 18 -16.76 -12.58 4.28
N ASP A 19 -16.96 -12.22 3.01
CA ASP A 19 -15.96 -12.47 1.97
C ASP A 19 -14.68 -11.68 2.28
N SER A 20 -13.57 -12.41 2.44
CA SER A 20 -12.24 -11.79 2.57
C SER A 20 -11.94 -11.04 1.28
N TYR A 21 -11.64 -9.75 1.41
CA TYR A 21 -11.36 -8.95 0.23
C TYR A 21 -9.93 -9.28 -0.19
N THR A 22 -9.79 -9.95 -1.34
CA THR A 22 -8.47 -10.12 -1.96
C THR A 22 -7.88 -8.76 -2.32
N CYS A 23 -6.57 -8.63 -2.20
CA CYS A 23 -5.82 -7.51 -2.74
C CYS A 23 -4.77 -8.01 -3.74
N LYS A 24 -4.69 -7.32 -4.87
CA LYS A 24 -3.67 -7.49 -5.90
C LYS A 24 -3.20 -6.10 -6.31
N ILE A 25 -2.29 -5.55 -5.52
CA ILE A 25 -1.88 -4.15 -5.60
C ILE A 25 -0.44 -4.04 -6.08
N THR A 26 -0.22 -3.33 -7.19
CA THR A 26 1.12 -2.91 -7.60
C THR A 26 1.44 -1.53 -7.00
N VAL A 27 2.39 -1.48 -6.08
CA VAL A 27 2.91 -0.22 -5.54
C VAL A 27 4.04 0.28 -6.43
N ARG A 28 3.88 1.46 -7.05
CA ARG A 28 4.86 2.12 -7.90
C ARG A 28 5.50 3.26 -7.13
N VAL A 29 6.79 3.16 -6.80
CA VAL A 29 7.55 4.24 -6.15
C VAL A 29 8.36 4.98 -7.20
N THR A 30 8.11 6.28 -7.35
CA THR A 30 8.76 7.16 -8.31
C THR A 30 9.62 8.19 -7.60
N SER A 31 10.93 8.16 -7.85
CA SER A 31 11.87 9.19 -7.43
C SER A 31 11.79 10.39 -8.37
N LYS A 32 11.58 11.58 -7.80
CA LYS A 32 11.74 12.88 -8.48
C LYS A 32 13.01 13.63 -8.04
N THR A 33 13.84 13.01 -7.21
CA THR A 33 15.07 13.59 -6.66
C THR A 33 16.31 12.97 -7.29
N ALA A 34 17.44 13.69 -7.27
CA ALA A 34 18.77 13.16 -7.59
C ALA A 34 19.43 12.47 -6.37
N LYS A 35 18.86 12.62 -5.16
CA LYS A 35 19.44 12.06 -3.93
C LYS A 35 19.35 10.53 -3.93
N LYS A 36 20.41 9.87 -3.47
CA LYS A 36 20.41 8.42 -3.21
C LYS A 36 19.54 8.10 -2.00
N PHE A 37 18.53 7.26 -2.18
CA PHE A 37 17.66 6.77 -1.11
C PHE A 37 17.23 5.33 -1.37
N LYS A 38 16.62 4.66 -0.39
CA LYS A 38 15.87 3.42 -0.63
C LYS A 38 14.47 3.50 -0.04
N ALA A 39 13.53 2.80 -0.65
CA ALA A 39 12.17 2.65 -0.15
C ALA A 39 11.83 1.19 0.18
N LEU A 40 11.01 1.00 1.21
CA LEU A 40 10.41 -0.27 1.59
C LEU A 40 8.90 -0.10 1.70
N VAL A 41 8.16 -1.10 1.24
CA VAL A 41 6.72 -1.23 1.44
C VAL A 41 6.50 -2.38 2.42
N ILE A 42 5.86 -2.08 3.53
CA ILE A 42 5.58 -3.03 4.61
C ILE A 42 4.07 -3.16 4.72
N ILE A 43 3.56 -4.40 4.72
CA ILE A 43 2.14 -4.73 4.80
C ILE A 43 1.92 -5.62 6.03
N PRO A 44 1.72 -5.03 7.22
CA PRO A 44 1.69 -5.77 8.48
C PRO A 44 0.52 -6.78 8.56
N ALA A 45 -0.57 -6.55 7.84
CA ALA A 45 -1.70 -7.48 7.78
C ALA A 45 -1.31 -8.83 7.16
N LEU A 46 -0.36 -8.81 6.21
CA LEU A 46 0.12 -10.00 5.50
C LEU A 46 1.45 -10.54 6.07
N GLY A 47 2.08 -9.83 7.00
CA GLY A 47 3.46 -10.14 7.42
C GLY A 47 4.50 -9.95 6.30
N VAL A 48 4.16 -9.19 5.25
CA VAL A 48 5.00 -9.02 4.05
C VAL A 48 5.81 -7.72 4.13
N GLN A 49 7.07 -7.80 3.72
CA GLN A 49 7.92 -6.65 3.45
C GLN A 49 8.54 -6.79 2.05
N SER A 50 8.54 -5.71 1.28
CA SER A 50 9.18 -5.70 -0.05
C SER A 50 10.70 -5.82 0.06
N LEU A 51 11.34 -6.27 -1.03
CA LEU A 51 12.76 -6.04 -1.22
C LEU A 51 13.07 -4.52 -1.23
N PRO A 52 14.27 -4.10 -0.78
CA PRO A 52 14.67 -2.70 -0.85
C PRO A 52 14.70 -2.15 -2.27
N MET A 53 13.92 -1.10 -2.53
CA MET A 53 13.99 -0.35 -3.78
C MET A 53 15.03 0.77 -3.62
N VAL A 54 16.28 0.52 -4.02
CA VAL A 54 17.36 1.52 -3.99
C VAL A 54 17.28 2.44 -5.21
N PHE A 55 17.27 3.74 -5.01
CA PHE A 55 17.27 4.77 -6.06
C PHE A 55 18.59 5.55 -6.00
N GLU A 56 19.25 5.69 -7.14
CA GLU A 56 20.46 6.53 -7.28
C GLU A 56 20.16 7.87 -7.98
N GLY A 57 18.89 8.11 -8.30
CA GLY A 57 18.41 9.29 -9.00
C GLY A 57 16.93 9.17 -9.32
N LYS A 58 16.49 9.86 -10.37
CA LYS A 58 15.10 9.81 -10.85
C LYS A 58 14.78 8.45 -11.46
N GLY A 59 13.54 8.00 -11.30
CA GLY A 59 13.07 6.74 -11.89
C GLY A 59 11.96 6.08 -11.08
N THR A 60 11.40 5.00 -11.62
CA THR A 60 10.28 4.28 -11.00
C THR A 60 10.64 2.83 -10.76
N LYS A 61 10.37 2.35 -9.54
CA LYS A 61 10.43 0.93 -9.18
C LYS A 61 9.05 0.47 -8.71
N LYS A 62 8.77 -0.82 -8.83
CA LYS A 62 7.47 -1.39 -8.47
C LYS A 62 7.62 -2.66 -7.63
N VAL A 63 6.65 -2.87 -6.76
CA VAL A 63 6.46 -4.13 -6.03
C VAL A 63 5.01 -4.56 -6.17
N LYS A 64 4.77 -5.86 -6.35
CA LYS A 64 3.44 -6.45 -6.32
C LYS A 64 3.15 -6.97 -4.92
N VAL A 65 1.93 -6.74 -4.45
CA VAL A 65 1.42 -7.23 -3.17
C VAL A 65 0.14 -7.98 -3.48
N ASP A 66 0.16 -9.27 -3.20
CA ASP A 66 -0.98 -10.16 -3.37
C ASP A 66 -1.30 -10.78 -2.01
N GLY A 67 -2.58 -10.78 -1.60
CA GLY A 67 -3.01 -11.31 -0.31
C GLY A 67 -4.49 -11.08 -0.04
N GLU A 68 -4.91 -11.33 1.19
CA GLU A 68 -6.29 -11.10 1.67
C GLU A 68 -6.30 -10.10 2.81
N ASP A 69 -7.35 -9.28 2.89
CA ASP A 69 -7.57 -8.29 3.96
C ASP A 69 -6.37 -7.38 4.22
N CYS A 70 -5.71 -6.97 3.16
CA CYS A 70 -4.49 -6.17 3.21
C CYS A 70 -4.70 -4.82 3.91
N GLY A 71 -5.93 -4.29 3.90
CA GLY A 71 -6.33 -3.06 4.59
C GLY A 71 -6.58 -3.21 6.10
N LYS A 72 -6.54 -4.44 6.66
CA LYS A 72 -6.83 -4.70 8.08
C LYS A 72 -5.88 -3.97 9.04
N LYS A 73 -4.63 -3.78 8.62
CA LYS A 73 -3.61 -2.98 9.34
C LYS A 73 -3.05 -1.90 8.41
N PRO A 74 -2.64 -0.73 8.93
CA PRO A 74 -2.00 0.30 8.12
C PRO A 74 -0.72 -0.24 7.46
N TRP A 75 -0.61 -0.06 6.16
CA TRP A 75 0.61 -0.26 5.41
C TRP A 75 1.60 0.83 5.81
N MET A 76 2.90 0.57 5.63
CA MET A 76 3.94 1.57 5.82
C MET A 76 4.82 1.65 4.58
N VAL A 77 4.93 2.84 4.00
CA VAL A 77 5.95 3.13 2.99
C VAL A 77 7.04 3.93 3.68
N ARG A 78 8.23 3.32 3.83
CA ARG A 78 9.36 3.90 4.57
C ARG A 78 10.53 4.17 3.64
N THR A 79 11.10 5.36 3.74
CA THR A 79 12.32 5.77 3.04
C THR A 79 13.52 5.81 3.98
N PHE A 80 14.70 5.59 3.39
CA PHE A 80 15.98 5.67 4.08
C PHE A 80 16.94 6.50 3.24
N LYS A 81 17.72 7.35 3.89
CA LYS A 81 18.79 8.14 3.27
C LYS A 81 20.12 7.41 3.38
N TRP A 82 20.97 7.58 2.37
CA TRP A 82 22.36 7.11 2.42
C TRP A 82 23.22 8.18 3.10
N LYS A 83 23.85 7.86 4.23
CA LYS A 83 24.77 8.74 4.95
C LYS A 83 25.91 7.93 5.54
N GLN A 84 27.15 8.39 5.40
CA GLN A 84 28.34 7.74 6.00
C GLN A 84 28.43 6.24 5.67
N ASN A 85 28.20 5.88 4.40
CA ASN A 85 28.20 4.49 3.92
C ASN A 85 27.18 3.56 4.61
N ALA A 86 26.14 4.12 5.23
CA ALA A 86 25.07 3.39 5.89
C ALA A 86 23.69 3.93 5.53
N TRP A 87 22.68 3.07 5.67
CA TRP A 87 21.28 3.44 5.52
C TRP A 87 20.72 3.94 6.84
N ALA A 88 20.28 5.20 6.87
CA ALA A 88 19.58 5.77 8.02
C ALA A 88 18.09 6.00 7.69
N PRO A 89 17.15 5.74 8.61
CA PRO A 89 15.74 6.10 8.40
C PRO A 89 15.59 7.57 8.01
N ALA A 90 14.73 7.84 7.02
CA ALA A 90 14.44 9.20 6.58
C ALA A 90 13.01 9.58 6.96
N LYS A 91 12.01 9.00 6.29
CA LYS A 91 10.59 9.32 6.49
C LYS A 91 9.73 8.08 6.32
N ASN A 92 8.50 8.13 6.79
CA ASN A 92 7.49 7.13 6.52
C ASN A 92 6.12 7.80 6.36
N ILE A 93 5.22 7.09 5.69
CA ILE A 93 3.79 7.35 5.74
C ILE A 93 3.08 6.03 6.04
N THR A 94 1.86 6.14 6.56
CA THR A 94 0.98 5.00 6.78
C THR A 94 -0.39 5.24 6.15
N ALA A 95 -0.99 4.17 5.66
CA ALA A 95 -2.34 4.18 5.10
C ALA A 95 -2.90 2.75 4.99
N LYS A 96 -4.22 2.59 5.06
CA LYS A 96 -4.89 1.30 4.84
C LYS A 96 -5.35 1.20 3.39
N TYR A 97 -4.76 0.28 2.63
CA TYR A 97 -5.09 0.04 1.22
C TYR A 97 -5.74 -1.33 1.00
N GLN A 98 -6.74 -1.39 0.13
CA GLN A 98 -7.44 -2.62 -0.26
C GLN A 98 -7.90 -2.54 -1.72
N GLY A 99 -8.01 -3.68 -2.39
CA GLY A 99 -8.54 -3.78 -3.75
C GLY A 99 -7.51 -4.29 -4.76
N ASN A 100 -7.86 -4.16 -6.04
CA ASN A 100 -7.13 -4.78 -7.15
C ASN A 100 -6.73 -3.69 -8.16
N GLY A 101 -5.43 -3.46 -8.31
CA GLY A 101 -4.92 -2.44 -9.23
C GLY A 101 -3.55 -1.92 -8.84
N TRP A 102 -3.38 -0.60 -8.80
CA TRP A 102 -2.07 0.00 -8.51
C TRP A 102 -2.18 1.33 -7.75
N ILE A 103 -1.14 1.65 -7.00
CA ILE A 103 -0.94 2.94 -6.34
C ILE A 103 0.42 3.51 -6.72
N ARG A 104 0.49 4.82 -6.95
CA ARG A 104 1.75 5.53 -7.21
C ARG A 104 2.13 6.42 -6.04
N MET A 105 3.35 6.20 -5.55
CA MET A 105 4.05 6.98 -4.53
C MET A 105 5.14 7.81 -5.20
N VAL A 106 5.22 9.10 -4.90
CA VAL A 106 6.28 10.01 -5.37
C VAL A 106 7.15 10.45 -4.20
N VAL A 107 8.47 10.39 -4.40
CA VAL A 107 9.48 10.82 -3.41
C VAL A 107 10.26 12.00 -3.97
N GLY A 108 10.21 13.14 -3.27
CA GLY A 108 10.95 14.37 -3.61
C GLY A 108 12.26 14.52 -2.82
N ASP A 109 12.83 15.72 -2.83
CA ASP A 109 14.11 16.01 -2.17
C ASP A 109 14.07 15.91 -0.64
N ASP A 110 12.88 15.98 -0.04
CA ASP A 110 12.66 15.79 1.39
C ASP A 110 12.55 14.31 1.79
N LEU A 111 12.64 13.41 0.81
CA LEU A 111 12.53 11.96 0.94
C LEU A 111 11.21 11.49 1.56
N VAL A 112 10.18 12.34 1.61
CA VAL A 112 8.84 11.96 2.07
C VAL A 112 8.12 11.24 0.91
N PRO A 113 7.73 9.97 1.06
CA PRO A 113 6.85 9.32 0.10
C PRO A 113 5.47 9.96 0.18
N ARG A 114 4.93 10.37 -0.97
CA ARG A 114 3.59 10.95 -1.07
C ARG A 114 2.75 10.11 -2.04
N PRO A 115 1.55 9.65 -1.65
CA PRO A 115 0.62 9.08 -2.60
C PRO A 115 0.21 10.16 -3.61
N MET A 116 0.03 9.76 -4.87
CA MET A 116 -0.39 10.68 -5.94
C MET A 116 -1.69 10.21 -6.61
N ASP A 117 -1.68 9.01 -7.15
CA ASP A 117 -2.76 8.46 -7.97
C ASP A 117 -2.84 6.95 -7.75
N ARG A 118 -4.05 6.45 -7.91
CA ARG A 118 -4.44 5.07 -7.66
C ARG A 118 -5.54 4.67 -8.61
N PHE A 119 -5.54 3.40 -8.98
CA PHE A 119 -6.58 2.80 -9.79
C PHE A 119 -6.97 1.46 -9.19
N GLY A 120 -8.28 1.21 -9.00
CA GLY A 120 -8.80 -0.03 -8.44
C GLY A 120 -8.42 -0.31 -6.98
N VAL A 121 -7.81 0.65 -6.30
CA VAL A 121 -7.36 0.55 -4.91
C VAL A 121 -8.03 1.62 -4.09
N ALA A 122 -8.76 1.19 -3.07
CA ALA A 122 -9.32 2.07 -2.06
C ALA A 122 -8.28 2.36 -0.98
N CYS A 123 -8.37 3.56 -0.39
CA CYS A 123 -7.69 3.90 0.86
C CYS A 123 -8.73 4.43 1.82
N PHE A 124 -8.81 3.82 3.00
CA PHE A 124 -9.86 4.10 3.96
C PHE A 124 -9.37 4.89 5.17
N GLU A 125 -8.05 4.94 5.39
CA GLU A 125 -7.45 5.61 6.54
C GLU A 125 -5.99 5.99 6.24
N GLY A 126 -5.52 7.10 6.80
CA GLY A 126 -4.13 7.55 6.73
C GLY A 126 -3.84 8.47 5.55
N THR A 127 -2.58 8.49 5.11
CA THR A 127 -2.13 9.36 4.01
C THR A 127 -2.55 8.74 2.68
N CYS A 128 -3.75 9.11 2.21
CA CYS A 128 -4.38 8.46 1.07
C CYS A 128 -4.10 9.09 -0.31
N GLY A 129 -3.68 10.36 -0.34
CA GLY A 129 -3.49 11.12 -1.59
C GLY A 129 -4.82 11.62 -2.15
#